data_AF-A0A2W1B1R7-F1
#
_entry.id   AF-A0A2W1B1R7-F1
#
_cell.length_a   1.000
_cell.length_b   1.000
_cell.length_c   1.000
_cell.angle_alpha   90.00
_cell.angle_beta   90.00
_cell.angle_gamma   90.00
#
_symmetry.space_group_name_H-M   'P 1'
#
loop_
_entity.id
_entity.type
_entity.pdbx_description
1 polymer ?
#
loop_
_entity_poly.entity_id
_entity_poly.type
_entity_poly.pdbx_seq_one_letter_code
_entity_poly.pdbx_strand_id
1 'polypeptide(L)'
;MTWLVITLVSSAFRGLYHVSDKAVLHKYVRTPLSLILLIGIIDTIVGLVLFCFSGIPNEITLFTNISAIASGAFIAFAVILLQRILYTEEVSRAISITQSSPIFTALLALLILDESISIIHYPMDRHNYCCSWKYSNIT
;
A
#
# COMPACT_ATOMS: atom_id res chain seq x y z
N MET A 1 -3.96 -8.70 20.16
CA MET A 1 -2.55 -8.29 20.37
C MET A 1 -1.63 -8.69 19.21
N THR A 2 -1.81 -9.87 18.59
CA THR A 2 -1.05 -10.31 17.40
C THR A 2 -1.14 -9.32 16.22
N TRP A 3 -2.31 -8.71 16.00
CA TRP A 3 -2.53 -7.76 14.92
C TRP A 3 -1.64 -6.52 15.00
N LEU A 4 -1.41 -5.99 16.21
CA LEU A 4 -0.55 -4.83 16.44
C LEU A 4 0.91 -5.16 16.07
N VAL A 5 1.39 -6.35 16.44
CA VAL A 5 2.73 -6.81 16.07
C VAL A 5 2.86 -6.96 14.56
N ILE A 6 1.86 -7.56 13.89
CA ILE A 6 1.85 -7.71 12.42
C ILE A 6 1.89 -6.34 11.73
N THR A 7 1.10 -5.36 12.19
CA THR A 7 1.10 -4.01 11.62
C THR A 7 2.41 -3.28 11.82
N LEU A 8 3.02 -3.41 13.01
CA LEU A 8 4.27 -2.73 13.35
C LEU A 8 5.42 -3.32 12.55
N VAL A 9 5.52 -4.64 12.49
CA VAL A 9 6.50 -5.35 11.65
C VAL A 9 6.32 -5.00 10.17
N SER A 10 5.09 -4.97 9.67
CA SER A 10 4.81 -4.60 8.27
C SER A 10 5.24 -3.17 7.94
N SER A 11 5.02 -2.21 8.84
CA SER A 11 5.46 -0.82 8.64
C SER A 11 6.99 -0.70 8.61
N ALA A 12 7.70 -1.46 9.45
CA ALA A 12 9.16 -1.48 9.47
C ALA A 12 9.73 -2.03 8.16
N PHE A 13 9.18 -3.13 7.66
CA PHE A 13 9.59 -3.69 6.37
C PHE A 13 9.30 -2.76 5.19
N ARG A 14 8.15 -2.07 5.19
CA ARG A 14 7.83 -1.08 4.15
C ARG A 14 8.85 0.06 4.11
N GLY A 15 9.25 0.57 5.28
CA GLY A 15 10.31 1.59 5.36
C GLY A 15 11.66 1.08 4.84
N LEU A 16 12.06 -0.13 5.24
CA LEU A 16 13.31 -0.74 4.82
C LEU A 16 13.37 -0.99 3.30
N TYR A 17 12.26 -1.47 2.73
CA TYR A 17 12.13 -1.71 1.28
C TYR A 17 12.37 -0.42 0.48
N HIS A 18 11.70 0.69 0.84
CA HIS A 18 11.86 1.94 0.11
C HIS A 18 13.27 2.56 0.23
N VAL A 19 13.92 2.43 1.39
CA VAL A 19 15.30 2.90 1.57
C VAL A 19 16.28 2.05 0.76
N SER A 20 16.07 0.73 0.76
CA SER A 20 16.89 -0.22 0.00
C SER A 20 16.76 0.01 -1.50
N ASP A 21 15.54 0.20 -2.01
CA ASP A 21 15.29 0.52 -3.42
C ASP A 21 16.06 1.76 -3.86
N LYS A 22 16.02 2.85 -3.06
CA LYS A 22 16.79 4.06 -3.37
C LYS A 22 18.30 3.82 -3.35
N ALA A 23 18.79 3.06 -2.37
CA ALA A 23 20.21 2.75 -2.25
C ALA A 23 20.72 1.93 -3.44
N VAL A 24 19.93 0.94 -3.89
CA VAL A 24 20.19 0.13 -5.08
C VAL A 24 20.12 0.99 -6.34
N LEU A 25 19.14 1.88 -6.45
CA LEU A 25 18.98 2.78 -7.59
C LEU A 25 20.21 3.69 -7.76
N HIS A 26 20.69 4.28 -6.66
CA HIS A 26 21.83 5.20 -6.70
C HIS A 26 23.16 4.50 -6.99
N LYS A 27 23.32 3.22 -6.58
CA LYS A 27 24.61 2.51 -6.67
C LYS A 27 24.74 1.57 -7.87
N TYR A 28 23.64 0.96 -8.33
CA TYR A 28 23.68 -0.15 -9.30
C TYR A 28 22.89 0.07 -10.59
N VAL A 29 21.95 1.03 -10.65
CA VAL A 29 20.95 1.05 -11.73
C VAL A 29 20.97 2.38 -12.50
N ARG A 30 21.27 2.30 -13.81
CA ARG A 30 21.21 3.44 -14.74
C ARG A 30 19.80 3.71 -15.31
N THR A 31 18.87 2.77 -15.18
CA THR A 31 17.54 2.84 -15.80
C THR A 31 16.43 2.37 -14.85
N PRO A 32 15.38 3.17 -14.59
CA PRO A 32 14.34 2.86 -13.60
C PRO A 32 13.53 1.59 -13.93
N LEU A 33 13.48 1.21 -15.21
CA LEU A 33 12.74 0.02 -15.68
C LEU A 33 13.39 -1.30 -15.26
N SER A 34 14.72 -1.35 -15.10
CA SER A 34 15.43 -2.58 -14.70
C SER A 34 15.01 -3.02 -13.28
N LEU A 35 14.81 -2.05 -12.40
CA LEU A 35 14.40 -2.29 -11.01
C LEU A 35 12.95 -2.82 -10.94
N ILE A 36 12.04 -2.26 -11.73
CA ILE A 36 10.65 -2.74 -11.84
C ILE A 36 10.61 -4.18 -12.36
N LEU A 37 11.43 -4.49 -13.36
CA LEU A 37 11.49 -5.83 -13.94
C LEU A 37 11.99 -6.85 -12.91
N LEU A 38 13.02 -6.51 -12.13
CA LEU A 38 13.53 -7.36 -11.05
C LEU A 38 12.46 -7.60 -9.96
N ILE A 39 11.78 -6.54 -9.49
CA ILE A 39 10.67 -6.68 -8.54
C ILE A 39 9.58 -7.57 -9.11
N GLY A 40 9.20 -7.35 -10.38
CA GLY A 40 8.15 -8.13 -11.03
C GLY A 40 8.47 -9.62 -11.08
N ILE A 41 9.71 -10.00 -11.37
CA ILE A 41 10.16 -11.40 -11.36
C ILE A 41 10.07 -11.98 -9.95
N ILE A 42 10.57 -11.27 -8.93
CA ILE A 42 10.54 -11.75 -7.55
C ILE A 42 9.09 -11.93 -7.09
N ASP A 43 8.23 -10.95 -7.37
CA ASP A 43 6.82 -10.96 -6.96
C ASP A 43 6.01 -12.05 -7.70
N THR A 44 6.32 -12.33 -8.98
CA THR A 44 5.71 -13.47 -9.68
C THR A 44 6.14 -14.81 -9.09
N ILE A 45 7.42 -14.96 -8.71
CA ILE A 45 7.89 -16.19 -8.05
C ILE A 45 7.18 -16.37 -6.71
N VAL A 46 7.13 -15.32 -5.88
CA VAL A 46 6.46 -15.35 -4.57
C VAL A 46 4.96 -15.63 -4.73
N GLY A 47 4.29 -14.96 -5.67
CA GLY A 47 2.89 -15.17 -5.99
C GLY A 47 2.60 -16.60 -6.45
N LEU A 48 3.46 -17.19 -7.27
CA LEU A 48 3.33 -18.57 -7.74
C LEU A 48 3.53 -19.58 -6.59
N VAL A 49 4.48 -19.33 -5.70
CA VAL A 49 4.68 -20.15 -4.49
C VAL A 49 3.44 -20.08 -3.59
N LEU A 50 2.93 -18.87 -3.31
CA LEU A 50 1.72 -18.68 -2.51
C LEU A 50 0.50 -19.35 -3.14
N PHE A 51 0.35 -19.26 -4.45
CA PHE A 51 -0.73 -19.94 -5.18
C PHE A 51 -0.64 -21.46 -5.03
N CYS A 52 0.57 -22.03 -5.08
CA CYS A 52 0.79 -23.46 -4.87
C CYS A 52 0.37 -23.92 -3.46
N PHE A 53 0.62 -23.11 -2.43
CA PHE A 53 0.21 -23.42 -1.05
C PHE A 53 -1.28 -23.20 -0.78
N SER A 54 -1.86 -22.13 -1.34
CA SER A 54 -3.26 -21.75 -1.06
C SER A 54 -4.27 -22.66 -1.77
N GLY A 55 -3.86 -23.37 -2.83
CA GLY A 55 -4.74 -24.19 -3.64
C GLY A 55 -5.75 -23.36 -4.46
N ILE A 56 -6.48 -24.04 -5.33
CA ILE A 56 -7.46 -23.41 -6.23
C ILE A 56 -8.82 -23.39 -5.52
N PRO A 57 -9.39 -22.21 -5.20
CA PRO A 57 -10.73 -22.13 -4.63
C PRO A 57 -11.77 -22.53 -5.70
N ASN A 58 -12.83 -23.25 -5.32
CA ASN A 58 -13.87 -23.72 -6.25
C ASN A 58 -14.79 -22.62 -6.80
N GLU A 59 -14.73 -21.40 -6.23
CA GLU A 59 -15.56 -20.24 -6.59
C GLU A 59 -15.03 -19.46 -7.81
N ILE A 60 -14.51 -20.16 -8.82
CA ILE A 60 -13.88 -19.52 -10.00
C ILE A 60 -14.96 -19.09 -10.99
N THR A 61 -15.40 -17.84 -10.88
CA THR A 61 -16.23 -17.21 -11.91
C THR A 61 -15.36 -16.40 -12.88
N LEU A 62 -15.69 -16.39 -14.17
CA LEU A 62 -14.98 -15.59 -15.19
C LEU A 62 -14.89 -14.10 -14.80
N PHE A 63 -15.93 -13.58 -14.17
CA PHE A 63 -15.99 -12.21 -13.66
C PHE A 63 -14.94 -11.93 -12.56
N THR A 64 -14.73 -12.89 -11.64
CA THR A 64 -13.72 -12.79 -10.58
C THR A 64 -12.30 -12.75 -11.15
N ASN A 65 -12.04 -13.55 -12.19
CA ASN A 65 -10.74 -13.56 -12.85
C ASN A 65 -10.46 -12.25 -13.60
N ILE A 66 -11.45 -11.73 -14.34
CA ILE A 66 -11.30 -10.47 -15.08
C ILE A 66 -11.09 -9.30 -14.11
N SER A 67 -11.85 -9.25 -13.01
CA SER A 67 -11.71 -8.20 -11.99
C SER A 67 -10.36 -8.28 -11.26
N ALA A 68 -9.85 -9.49 -10.97
CA ALA A 68 -8.50 -9.68 -10.42
C ALA A 68 -7.41 -9.18 -11.38
N ILE A 69 -7.51 -9.49 -12.67
CA ILE A 69 -6.57 -9.03 -13.70
C ILE A 69 -6.64 -7.49 -13.83
N ALA A 70 -7.84 -6.92 -13.86
CA ALA A 70 -8.03 -5.48 -13.94
C ALA A 70 -7.44 -4.76 -12.71
N SER A 71 -7.67 -5.28 -11.51
CA SER A 71 -7.08 -4.77 -10.26
C SER A 71 -5.55 -4.82 -10.30
N GLY A 72 -4.98 -5.94 -10.73
CA GLY A 72 -3.53 -6.08 -10.89
C GLY A 72 -2.95 -5.07 -11.90
N ALA A 73 -3.65 -4.82 -13.01
CA ALA A 73 -3.22 -3.83 -14.01
C ALA A 73 -3.21 -2.40 -13.46
N PHE A 74 -4.21 -2.00 -12.66
CA PHE A 74 -4.23 -0.70 -11.99
C PHE A 74 -3.08 -0.55 -11.00
N ILE A 75 -2.78 -1.59 -10.23
CA ILE A 75 -1.64 -1.60 -9.29
C ILE A 75 -0.32 -1.47 -10.06
N ALA A 76 -0.13 -2.26 -11.13
CA ALA A 76 1.07 -2.20 -11.95
C ALA A 76 1.29 -0.80 -12.55
N PHE A 77 0.22 -0.17 -13.05
CA PHE A 77 0.27 1.20 -13.54
C PHE A 77 0.69 2.20 -12.45
N ALA A 78 0.13 2.08 -11.24
CA ALA A 78 0.49 2.93 -10.10
C ALA A 78 1.97 2.74 -9.69
N VAL A 79 2.48 1.51 -9.69
CA VAL A 79 3.88 1.21 -9.37
C VAL A 79 4.83 1.82 -10.40
N ILE A 80 4.51 1.76 -11.70
CA ILE A 80 5.32 2.38 -12.76
C ILE A 80 5.40 3.90 -12.56
N LEU A 81 4.28 4.55 -12.25
CA LEU A 81 4.26 5.99 -11.95
C LEU A 81 5.09 6.32 -10.71
N LEU A 82 4.92 5.54 -9.63
CA LEU A 82 5.68 5.73 -8.39
C LEU A 82 7.19 5.60 -8.62
N GLN A 83 7.63 4.59 -9.37
CA GLN A 83 9.04 4.39 -9.66
C GLN A 83 9.62 5.56 -10.46
N ARG A 84 8.84 6.11 -11.41
CA ARG A 84 9.27 7.28 -12.19
C ARG A 84 9.46 8.51 -11.30
N ILE A 85 8.55 8.73 -10.35
CA ILE A 85 8.65 9.83 -9.38
C ILE A 85 9.86 9.62 -8.45
N LEU A 86 10.08 8.39 -7.98
CA LEU A 86 11.19 8.05 -7.10
C LEU A 86 12.57 8.26 -7.76
N TYR A 87 12.62 8.22 -9.10
CA TYR A 87 13.82 8.51 -9.87
C TYR A 87 14.13 10.01 -9.96
N THR A 88 13.09 10.87 -9.95
CA THR A 88 13.24 12.31 -10.16
C THR A 88 13.21 13.13 -8.86
N GLU A 89 12.53 12.64 -7.83
CA GLU A 89 12.26 13.36 -6.59
C GLU A 89 12.86 12.64 -5.38
N GLU A 90 12.94 13.35 -4.25
CA GLU A 90 13.39 12.73 -3.01
C GLU A 90 12.35 11.73 -2.47
N VAL A 91 12.86 10.58 -2.01
CA VAL A 91 12.04 9.49 -1.44
C VAL A 91 11.12 9.95 -0.32
N SER A 92 11.56 10.86 0.54
CA SER A 92 10.75 11.42 1.62
C SER A 92 9.49 12.14 1.10
N ARG A 93 9.60 12.79 -0.06
CA ARG A 93 8.50 13.53 -0.69
C ARG A 93 7.53 12.59 -1.40
N ALA A 94 8.05 11.62 -2.15
CA ALA A 94 7.24 10.64 -2.86
C ALA A 94 6.43 9.74 -1.91
N ILE A 95 7.05 9.26 -0.83
CA ILE A 95 6.39 8.40 0.16
C ILE A 95 5.29 9.17 0.90
N SER A 96 5.51 10.45 1.26
CA SER A 96 4.47 11.23 1.95
C SER A 96 3.20 11.36 1.12
N ILE A 97 3.32 11.42 -0.22
CA ILE A 97 2.18 11.48 -1.12
C ILE A 97 1.48 10.12 -1.18
N THR A 98 2.20 9.02 -1.31
CA THR A 98 1.56 7.68 -1.34
C THR A 98 0.92 7.30 -0.01
N GLN A 99 1.44 7.78 1.11
CA GLN A 99 0.83 7.61 2.44
C GLN A 99 -0.50 8.35 2.58
N SER A 100 -0.84 9.29 1.69
CA SER A 100 -2.16 9.92 1.66
C SER A 100 -3.24 9.06 0.96
N SER A 101 -2.87 7.90 0.41
CA SER A 101 -3.79 6.95 -0.23
C SER A 101 -5.05 6.63 0.58
N PRO A 102 -5.02 6.44 1.92
CA PRO A 102 -6.23 6.12 2.68
C PRO A 102 -7.34 7.17 2.56
N ILE A 103 -6.99 8.44 2.35
CA ILE A 103 -7.95 9.53 2.16
C ILE A 103 -8.72 9.34 0.85
N PHE A 104 -8.00 9.03 -0.24
CA PHE A 104 -8.61 8.76 -1.54
C PHE A 104 -9.41 7.46 -1.53
N THR A 105 -8.93 6.43 -0.84
CA THR A 105 -9.66 5.18 -0.65
C THR A 105 -10.96 5.39 0.12
N ALA A 106 -10.97 6.22 1.16
CA ALA A 106 -12.19 6.55 1.91
C ALA A 106 -13.23 7.28 1.05
N LEU A 107 -12.79 8.22 0.20
CA LEU A 107 -13.69 8.90 -0.75
C LEU A 107 -14.27 7.94 -1.80
N LEU A 108 -13.44 7.04 -2.34
CA LEU A 108 -13.88 6.01 -3.27
C LEU A 108 -14.84 5.00 -2.62
N ALA A 109 -14.58 4.63 -1.36
CA ALA A 109 -15.46 3.74 -0.60
C ALA A 109 -16.85 4.34 -0.40
N LEU A 110 -16.95 5.64 -0.08
CA LEU A 110 -18.22 6.35 0.03
C LEU A 110 -19.01 6.34 -1.29
N LEU A 111 -18.33 6.49 -2.43
CA LEU A 111 -18.97 6.56 -3.75
C LEU A 111 -19.36 5.19 -4.33
N ILE A 112 -18.55 4.16 -4.10
CA ILE A 112 -18.69 2.85 -4.75
C ILE A 112 -19.42 1.84 -3.87
N LEU A 113 -19.16 1.87 -2.56
CA LEU A 113 -19.64 0.85 -1.63
C LEU A 113 -20.94 1.28 -0.90
N ASP A 114 -21.37 2.53 -1.08
CA ASP A 114 -22.54 3.15 -0.44
C ASP A 114 -22.56 2.98 1.10
N GLU A 115 -21.39 2.81 1.71
CA GLU A 115 -21.26 2.75 3.16
C GLU A 115 -21.44 4.16 3.76
N SER A 116 -22.37 4.29 4.69
CA SER A 116 -22.62 5.53 5.44
C SER A 116 -21.55 5.74 6.51
N ILE A 117 -20.47 6.39 6.13
CA ILE A 117 -19.37 6.70 7.04
C ILE A 117 -19.80 7.84 7.98
N SER A 118 -19.98 7.55 9.26
CA SER A 118 -20.33 8.55 10.29
C SER A 118 -19.21 9.59 10.47
N ILE A 119 -19.59 10.87 10.47
CA ILE A 119 -18.71 12.08 10.47
C ILE A 119 -17.73 12.14 11.65
N ILE A 120 -17.96 11.39 12.73
CA ILE A 120 -17.11 11.34 13.93
C ILE A 120 -15.72 10.70 13.72
N HIS A 121 -15.42 10.15 12.54
CA HIS A 121 -14.11 9.57 12.24
C HIS A 121 -13.11 10.52 11.54
N TYR A 122 -13.54 11.71 11.09
CA TYR A 122 -12.62 12.72 10.54
C TYR A 122 -12.31 13.80 11.59
N PRO A 123 -11.06 14.19 11.84
CA PRO A 123 -10.74 15.34 12.68
C PRO A 123 -10.91 16.64 11.88
N MET A 124 -12.15 17.07 11.65
CA MET A 124 -12.47 18.47 11.31
C MET A 124 -12.88 19.09 12.63
N ASP A 125 -11.93 19.15 13.56
CA ASP A 125 -12.04 20.04 14.70
C ASP A 125 -10.77 20.87 14.72
N ARG A 126 -10.85 21.94 13.94
CA ARG A 126 -9.93 23.06 14.03
C ARG A 126 -10.27 23.74 15.36
N HIS A 127 -9.33 23.67 16.30
CA HIS A 127 -9.34 24.15 17.70
C HIS A 127 -9.70 23.09 18.77
N ASN A 128 -8.68 22.37 19.26
CA ASN A 128 -8.47 22.00 20.69
C ASN A 128 -7.82 20.63 20.98
N TYR A 129 -7.08 20.02 20.05
CA TYR A 129 -6.31 18.80 20.37
C TYR A 129 -4.83 19.08 20.62
N CYS A 130 -4.52 19.89 21.64
CA CYS A 130 -3.16 19.94 22.19
C CYS A 130 -2.97 19.01 23.40
N CYS A 131 -4.05 18.55 24.04
CA CYS A 131 -3.95 17.69 25.23
C CYS A 131 -5.15 16.74 25.35
N SER A 132 -5.11 15.55 24.73
CA SER A 132 -5.98 14.44 25.16
C SER A 132 -5.29 13.08 25.00
N TRP A 133 -4.05 13.00 25.51
CA TRP A 133 -3.52 11.76 26.05
C TRP A 133 -3.77 11.78 27.56
N LYS A 134 -5.01 11.50 27.98
CA LYS A 134 -5.31 11.27 29.40
C LYS A 134 -6.34 10.15 29.50
N TYR A 135 -5.83 8.96 29.82
CA TYR A 135 -6.45 7.90 30.62
C TYR A 135 -7.97 7.95 30.82
N SER A 136 -8.65 6.91 30.34
CA SER A 136 -9.85 6.36 30.99
C SER A 136 -9.89 4.85 30.71
N ASN A 137 -9.07 4.06 31.42
CA ASN A 137 -9.38 3.33 32.66
C ASN A 137 -10.53 2.32 32.55
N ILE A 138 -10.14 1.05 32.75
CA ILE A 138 -10.66 0.11 33.75
C ILE A 138 -12.18 -0.12 33.70
N THR A 139 -12.56 -1.23 33.05
CA THR A 139 -12.99 -2.47 33.71
C THR A 139 -12.86 -3.63 32.73
#